data_AF-A0AA39NBT9-F1
#
_entry.id   AF-A0AA39NBT9-F1
#
_cell.length_a   1.000
_cell.length_b   1.000
_cell.length_c   1.000
_cell.angle_alpha   90.00
_cell.angle_beta   90.00
_cell.angle_gamma   90.00
#
_symmetry.space_group_name_H-M   'P 1'
#
loop_
_entity.id
_entity.type
_entity.pdbx_description
1 polymer ?
#
loop_
_entity_poly.entity_id
_entity_poly.type
_entity_poly.pdbx_seq_one_letter_code
_entity_poly.pdbx_strand_id
1 'polypeptide(L)'
;RTIVHPIRRIPDEVLGEIFQQCVEIESTTNSIDIRGMPWTLSHVCGRWRGLVMNMGRLWKRVQLDFGEEAHTGSVGSSYLLSKQLLRAVPFDVDVSIEGSPEDLNANHVLHTLIPFSHRFRSLTVEAGVSSYQFLSACKGSFQ
;
A
#
# COMPACT_ATOMS: atom_id res chain seq x y z
N ARG A 1 -37.77 19.03 3.16
CA ARG A 1 -37.48 17.57 3.17
C ARG A 1 -35.96 17.42 3.11
N THR A 2 -35.30 17.30 4.27
CA THR A 2 -33.83 17.28 4.31
C THR A 2 -33.38 15.85 4.09
N ILE A 3 -32.74 15.58 2.95
CA ILE A 3 -32.01 14.32 2.77
C ILE A 3 -30.80 14.41 3.69
N VAL A 4 -30.96 13.93 4.93
CA VAL A 4 -29.86 13.85 5.90
C VAL A 4 -29.05 12.62 5.52
N HIS A 5 -27.96 12.81 4.77
CA HIS A 5 -27.13 11.74 4.24
C HIS A 5 -26.74 10.74 5.36
N PRO A 6 -27.18 9.46 5.33
CA PRO A 6 -27.01 8.50 6.43
C PRO A 6 -25.55 8.36 6.90
N ILE A 7 -24.63 8.50 5.96
CA ILE A 7 -23.17 8.46 6.15
C ILE A 7 -22.66 9.50 7.17
N ARG A 8 -23.39 10.61 7.39
CA ARG A 8 -23.03 11.65 8.36
C ARG A 8 -23.36 11.26 9.81
N ARG A 9 -24.15 10.20 10.03
CA ARG A 9 -24.55 9.72 11.36
C ARG A 9 -23.84 8.43 11.79
N ILE A 10 -23.21 7.73 10.86
CA ILE A 10 -22.41 6.53 11.18
C ILE A 10 -21.26 6.98 12.09
N PRO A 11 -20.99 6.32 13.24
CA PRO A 11 -19.81 6.57 14.07
C PRO A 11 -18.49 6.35 13.32
N ASP A 12 -17.41 6.98 13.77
CA ASP A 12 -16.09 6.84 13.13
C ASP A 12 -15.55 5.40 13.20
N GLU A 13 -15.89 4.66 14.26
CA GLU A 13 -15.49 3.27 14.47
C GLU A 13 -16.13 2.36 13.42
N VAL A 14 -17.44 2.49 13.24
CA VAL A 14 -18.20 1.70 12.24
C VAL A 14 -17.73 2.03 10.83
N LEU A 15 -17.45 3.30 10.56
CA LEU A 15 -16.91 3.73 9.27
C LEU A 15 -15.50 3.16 9.04
N GLY A 16 -14.67 3.08 10.09
CA GLY A 16 -13.37 2.43 10.06
C GLY A 16 -13.43 0.93 9.73
N GLU A 17 -14.41 0.21 10.29
CA GLU A 17 -14.63 -1.19 9.96
C GLU A 17 -15.07 -1.37 8.51
N ILE A 18 -15.94 -0.50 7.99
CA ILE A 18 -16.31 -0.50 6.57
C ILE A 18 -15.08 -0.28 5.70
N PHE A 19 -14.22 0.69 6.03
CA PHE A 19 -12.98 0.95 5.28
C PHE A 19 -12.03 -0.24 5.30
N GLN A 20 -11.88 -0.90 6.45
CA GLN A 20 -11.07 -2.11 6.56
C GLN A 20 -11.57 -3.19 5.60
N GLN A 21 -12.89 -3.42 5.55
CA GLN A 21 -13.49 -4.38 4.62
C GLN A 21 -13.26 -3.97 3.16
N CYS A 22 -13.39 -2.69 2.81
CA CYS A 22 -13.11 -2.20 1.46
C CYS A 22 -11.66 -2.47 1.02
N VAL A 23 -10.69 -2.17 1.89
CA VAL A 23 -9.27 -2.44 1.63
C VAL A 23 -8.99 -3.94 1.54
N GLU A 24 -9.67 -4.76 2.34
CA GLU A 24 -9.46 -6.21 2.35
C GLU A 24 -9.97 -6.87 1.07
N ILE A 25 -11.13 -6.43 0.57
CA ILE A 25 -11.76 -6.89 -0.68
C ILE A 25 -10.93 -6.48 -1.90
N GLU A 26 -10.40 -5.26 -1.90
CA GLU A 26 -9.57 -4.76 -2.99
C GLU A 26 -8.09 -5.14 -2.76
N SER A 27 -7.76 -6.42 -2.98
CA SER A 27 -6.43 -6.96 -2.72
C SER A 27 -5.44 -6.83 -3.87
N THR A 28 -5.91 -6.59 -5.10
CA THR A 28 -5.08 -6.68 -6.32
C THR A 28 -4.59 -5.35 -6.84
N THR A 29 -5.13 -4.22 -6.36
CA THR A 29 -4.75 -2.91 -6.88
C THR A 29 -3.35 -2.54 -6.43
N ASN A 30 -2.53 -2.07 -7.37
CA ASN A 30 -1.16 -1.66 -7.10
C ASN A 30 -1.13 -0.49 -6.10
N SER A 31 -0.32 -0.60 -5.05
CA SER A 31 -0.19 0.37 -3.97
C SER A 31 0.33 1.74 -4.42
N ILE A 32 0.94 1.81 -5.60
CA ILE A 32 1.36 3.06 -6.24
C ILE A 32 0.28 3.66 -7.15
N ASP A 33 -0.92 3.07 -7.23
CA ASP A 33 -2.08 3.66 -7.92
C ASP A 33 -2.98 4.38 -6.92
N ILE A 34 -3.05 5.71 -7.04
CA ILE A 34 -3.90 6.57 -6.20
C ILE A 34 -5.41 6.33 -6.37
N ARG A 35 -5.81 5.62 -7.43
CA ARG A 35 -7.21 5.27 -7.69
C ARG A 35 -7.64 4.05 -6.86
N GLY A 36 -6.67 3.27 -6.37
CA GLY A 36 -6.90 2.11 -5.54
C GLY A 36 -7.11 2.40 -4.06
N MET A 37 -7.44 1.35 -3.30
CA MET A 37 -7.48 1.39 -1.85
C MET A 37 -6.06 1.45 -1.23
N PRO A 38 -5.87 2.13 -0.09
CA PRO A 38 -6.85 2.93 0.64
C PRO A 38 -6.98 4.38 0.12
N TRP A 39 -6.21 4.77 -0.90
CA TRP A 39 -6.12 6.15 -1.39
C TRP A 39 -7.47 6.75 -1.77
N THR A 40 -8.30 5.99 -2.50
CA THR A 40 -9.59 6.45 -3.00
C THR A 40 -10.54 6.89 -1.87
N LEU A 41 -10.51 6.22 -0.71
CA LEU A 41 -11.34 6.57 0.45
C LEU A 41 -10.98 7.96 1.00
N SER A 42 -9.72 8.36 0.86
CA SER A 42 -9.25 9.67 1.33
C SER A 42 -9.76 10.85 0.46
N HIS A 43 -10.27 10.56 -0.74
CA HIS A 43 -10.74 11.56 -1.70
C HIS A 43 -12.24 11.85 -1.63
N VAL A 44 -13.01 11.14 -0.78
CA VAL A 44 -14.47 11.29 -0.70
C VAL A 44 -14.89 12.57 0.04
N CYS A 45 -14.41 12.78 1.27
CA CYS A 45 -14.67 14.00 2.04
C CYS A 45 -13.60 14.21 3.13
N GLY A 46 -13.60 15.39 3.78
CA GLY A 46 -12.63 15.71 4.83
C GLY A 46 -12.65 14.73 6.02
N ARG A 47 -13.83 14.25 6.42
CA ARG A 47 -13.98 13.27 7.50
C ARG A 47 -13.35 11.92 7.15
N TRP A 48 -13.64 11.42 5.94
CA TRP A 48 -13.07 10.16 5.46
C TRP A 48 -11.55 10.24 5.33
N ARG A 49 -11.05 11.35 4.78
CA ARG A 49 -9.62 11.64 4.73
C ARG A 49 -9.00 11.60 6.12
N GLY A 50 -9.61 12.26 7.11
CA GLY A 50 -9.14 12.26 8.49
C GLY A 50 -9.01 10.84 9.06
N LEU A 51 -10.03 10.00 8.86
CA LEU A 51 -10.00 8.62 9.35
C LEU A 51 -8.96 7.76 8.61
N VAL A 52 -9.00 7.76 7.28
CA VAL A 52 -8.11 6.95 6.44
C VAL A 52 -6.65 7.28 6.72
N MET A 53 -6.31 8.56 6.87
CA MET A 53 -4.94 9.00 7.15
C MET A 53 -4.43 8.60 8.53
N ASN A 54 -5.32 8.39 9.51
CA ASN A 54 -4.95 8.04 10.89
C ASN A 54 -5.15 6.54 11.22
N MET A 55 -5.75 5.76 10.33
CA MET A 55 -5.98 4.33 10.53
C MET A 55 -4.86 3.50 9.89
N GLY A 56 -3.75 3.34 10.61
CA GLY A 56 -2.57 2.63 10.09
C GLY A 56 -2.84 1.22 9.58
N ARG A 57 -3.83 0.52 10.15
CA ARG A 57 -4.24 -0.83 9.71
C ARG A 57 -4.71 -0.92 8.25
N LEU A 58 -5.18 0.19 7.67
CA LEU A 58 -5.59 0.26 6.26
C LEU A 58 -4.39 0.27 5.30
N TRP A 59 -3.19 0.56 5.78
CA TRP A 59 -1.99 0.75 4.97
C TRP A 59 -1.00 -0.42 5.04
N LYS A 60 -1.34 -1.47 5.79
CA LYS A 60 -0.43 -2.59 6.12
C LYS A 60 -0.25 -3.63 5.01
N ARG A 61 -1.01 -3.54 3.92
CA ARG A 61 -0.88 -4.44 2.76
C ARG A 61 -0.30 -3.63 1.62
N VAL A 62 0.87 -4.04 1.13
CA VAL A 62 1.57 -3.43 0.00
C VAL A 62 1.53 -4.43 -1.14
N GLN A 63 0.95 -4.02 -2.27
CA GLN A 63 0.88 -4.78 -3.52
C GLN A 63 1.66 -4.00 -4.57
N LEU A 64 2.69 -4.60 -5.16
CA LEU A 64 3.46 -4.01 -6.25
C LEU A 64 3.37 -4.92 -7.46
N ASP A 65 2.70 -4.45 -8.51
CA ASP A 65 2.59 -5.16 -9.79
C ASP A 65 3.45 -4.43 -10.84
N PHE A 66 4.40 -5.15 -11.42
CA PHE A 66 5.32 -4.69 -12.45
C PHE A 66 5.04 -5.32 -13.84
N GLY A 67 3.80 -5.75 -14.11
CA GLY A 67 3.37 -6.24 -15.42
C GLY A 67 3.47 -5.20 -16.55
N GLU A 68 3.29 -5.64 -17.80
CA GLU A 68 3.61 -4.90 -19.05
C GLU A 68 2.96 -3.51 -19.18
N GLU A 69 1.85 -3.23 -18.48
CA GLU A 69 1.15 -1.94 -18.54
C GLU A 69 1.51 -0.99 -17.37
N ALA A 70 2.29 -1.47 -16.40
CA ALA A 70 2.51 -0.78 -15.14
C ALA A 70 3.71 0.20 -15.24
N HIS A 71 3.40 1.51 -15.37
CA HIS A 71 4.39 2.60 -15.36
C HIS A 71 4.99 2.80 -13.94
N THR A 72 5.79 1.83 -13.51
CA THR A 72 6.14 1.58 -12.11
C THR A 72 7.48 2.19 -11.66
N GLY A 73 8.12 3.00 -12.50
CA GLY A 73 9.45 3.57 -12.21
C GLY A 73 9.48 5.04 -11.78
N SER A 74 8.34 5.70 -11.54
CA SER A 74 8.33 7.16 -11.33
C SER A 74 8.71 7.58 -9.90
N VAL A 75 9.22 8.81 -9.75
CA VAL A 75 9.43 9.47 -8.44
C VAL A 75 8.11 9.54 -7.64
N GLY A 76 6.97 9.74 -8.33
CA GLY A 76 5.65 9.74 -7.73
C GLY A 76 5.30 8.38 -7.10
N SER A 77 5.62 7.29 -7.77
CA SER A 77 5.39 5.93 -7.29
C SER A 77 6.16 5.64 -6.00
N SER A 78 7.44 6.04 -5.95
CA SER A 78 8.29 5.89 -4.76
C SER A 78 7.77 6.74 -3.59
N TYR A 79 7.29 7.95 -3.87
CA TYR A 79 6.67 8.81 -2.86
C TYR A 79 5.38 8.19 -2.30
N LEU A 80 4.50 7.65 -3.14
CA LEU A 80 3.26 7.00 -2.71
C LEU A 80 3.54 5.80 -1.81
N LEU A 81 4.45 4.93 -2.24
CA LEU A 81 4.85 3.77 -1.45
C LEU A 81 5.44 4.18 -0.09
N SER A 82 6.35 5.16 -0.08
CA SER A 82 6.91 5.71 1.16
C SER A 82 5.82 6.21 2.11
N LYS A 83 4.84 6.94 1.58
CA LYS A 83 3.72 7.49 2.36
C LYS A 83 2.82 6.39 2.93
N GLN A 84 2.59 5.31 2.19
CA GLN A 84 1.84 4.15 2.67
C GLN A 84 2.58 3.45 3.82
N LEU A 85 3.87 3.15 3.65
CA LEU A 85 4.70 2.49 4.67
C LEU A 85 4.82 3.31 5.97
N LEU A 86 4.92 4.63 5.85
CA LEU A 86 4.92 5.55 7.00
C LEU A 86 3.57 5.56 7.72
N ARG A 87 2.46 5.53 7.00
CA ARG A 87 1.12 5.49 7.62
C ARG A 87 0.79 4.16 8.26
N ALA A 88 1.40 3.08 7.78
CA ALA A 88 1.19 1.76 8.37
C ALA A 88 1.72 1.65 9.81
N VAL A 89 2.49 2.61 10.34
CA VAL A 89 3.00 2.56 11.73
C VAL A 89 1.82 2.54 12.73
N PRO A 90 1.83 1.68 13.77
CA PRO A 90 2.90 0.76 14.19
C PRO A 90 2.77 -0.67 13.64
N PHE A 91 1.91 -0.92 12.66
CA PHE A 91 1.62 -2.26 12.14
C PHE A 91 2.75 -2.80 11.27
N ASP A 92 3.00 -4.11 11.38
CA ASP A 92 3.83 -4.82 10.41
C ASP A 92 3.09 -4.96 9.06
N VAL A 93 3.87 -5.00 7.99
CA VAL A 93 3.40 -4.90 6.61
C VAL A 93 3.51 -6.25 5.92
N ASP A 94 2.47 -6.63 5.17
CA ASP A 94 2.55 -7.70 4.17
C ASP A 94 2.91 -7.08 2.83
N VAL A 95 3.95 -7.59 2.18
CA VAL A 95 4.41 -7.10 0.88
C VAL A 95 4.26 -8.21 -0.15
N SER A 96 3.54 -7.93 -1.23
CA SER A 96 3.45 -8.80 -2.40
C SER A 96 4.03 -8.08 -3.62
N ILE A 97 4.86 -8.76 -4.37
CA ILE A 97 5.52 -8.27 -5.58
C ILE A 97 5.21 -9.25 -6.70
N GLU A 98 4.59 -8.76 -7.76
CA GLU A 98 4.21 -9.50 -8.96
C GLU A 98 4.83 -8.86 -10.20
N GLY A 99 5.06 -9.66 -11.25
CA GLY A 99 5.61 -9.18 -12.52
C GLY A 99 7.14 -8.98 -12.50
N SER A 100 7.75 -8.84 -13.67
CA SER A 100 9.21 -8.70 -13.81
C SER A 100 9.56 -7.30 -14.29
N PRO A 101 10.13 -6.43 -13.44
CA PRO A 101 10.72 -5.18 -13.91
C PRO A 101 11.88 -5.51 -14.84
N GLU A 102 11.97 -4.80 -15.97
CA GLU A 102 13.07 -4.98 -16.93
C GLU A 102 14.44 -4.76 -16.27
N ASP A 103 14.54 -3.77 -15.37
CA ASP A 103 15.76 -3.47 -14.59
C ASP A 103 15.46 -3.22 -13.10
N LEU A 104 15.55 -4.28 -12.31
CA LEU A 104 15.25 -4.27 -10.87
C LEU A 104 16.21 -3.42 -10.04
N ASN A 105 17.48 -3.35 -10.43
CA ASN A 105 18.48 -2.52 -9.74
C ASN A 105 18.23 -1.01 -9.95
N ALA A 106 17.55 -0.63 -11.04
CA ALA A 106 17.16 0.75 -11.33
C ALA A 106 15.76 1.09 -10.79
N ASN A 107 15.01 0.11 -10.28
CA ASN A 107 13.64 0.35 -9.84
C ASN A 107 13.60 0.99 -8.44
N HIS A 108 13.41 2.32 -8.43
CA HIS A 108 13.40 3.14 -7.21
C HIS A 108 12.25 2.77 -6.25
N VAL A 109 11.16 2.17 -6.75
CA VAL A 109 10.04 1.72 -5.93
C VAL A 109 10.47 0.53 -5.04
N LEU A 110 11.25 -0.41 -5.57
CA LEU A 110 11.76 -1.52 -4.75
C LEU A 110 12.75 -1.05 -3.69
N HIS A 111 13.64 -0.11 -4.02
CA HIS A 111 14.57 0.45 -3.04
C HIS A 111 13.86 1.21 -1.90
N THR A 112 12.64 1.70 -2.14
CA THR A 112 11.81 2.34 -1.11
C THR A 112 11.40 1.36 0.00
N LEU A 113 11.39 0.05 -0.27
CA LEU A 113 11.05 -0.99 0.71
C LEU A 113 12.16 -1.21 1.75
N ILE A 114 13.42 -1.02 1.36
CA ILE A 114 14.60 -1.41 2.15
C ILE A 114 14.58 -0.81 3.57
N PRO A 115 14.37 0.52 3.77
CA PRO A 115 14.35 1.11 5.10
C PRO A 115 13.23 0.58 6.01
N PHE A 116 12.17 0.02 5.43
CA PHE A 116 11.00 -0.50 6.14
C PHE A 116 11.03 -2.02 6.30
N SER A 117 12.04 -2.71 5.75
CA SER A 117 12.14 -4.18 5.73
C SER A 117 12.03 -4.83 7.11
N HIS A 118 12.50 -4.16 8.17
CA HIS A 118 12.40 -4.62 9.56
C HIS A 118 10.95 -4.76 10.09
N ARG A 119 9.96 -4.22 9.37
CA ARG A 119 8.53 -4.31 9.69
C ARG A 119 7.78 -5.27 8.78
N PHE A 120 8.47 -6.06 7.95
CA PHE A 120 7.80 -6.97 7.03
C PHE A 120 7.38 -8.22 7.80
N ARG A 121 6.06 -8.41 7.93
CA ARG A 121 5.49 -9.65 8.48
C ARG A 121 5.55 -10.78 7.45
N SER A 122 5.30 -10.44 6.19
CA SER A 122 5.36 -11.37 5.07
C SER A 122 5.87 -10.67 3.82
N LEU A 123 6.55 -11.44 2.99
CA LEU A 123 7.03 -11.02 1.68
C LEU A 123 6.79 -12.15 0.68
N THR A 124 5.95 -11.89 -0.31
CA THR A 124 5.70 -12.80 -1.44
C THR A 124 6.25 -12.15 -2.70
N VAL A 125 7.00 -12.91 -3.50
CA VAL A 125 7.62 -12.44 -4.74
C VAL A 125 7.28 -13.42 -5.86
N GLU A 126 6.22 -13.12 -6.60
CA GLU A 126 5.78 -13.84 -7.80
C GLU A 126 6.31 -13.14 -9.05
N ALA A 127 7.64 -13.14 -9.17
CA ALA A 127 8.38 -12.43 -10.19
C ALA A 127 9.58 -13.26 -10.67
N GLY A 128 10.20 -12.86 -11.78
CA GLY A 128 11.40 -13.54 -12.31
C GLY A 128 12.54 -13.56 -11.29
N VAL A 129 13.46 -14.54 -11.38
CA VAL A 129 14.54 -14.78 -10.39
C VAL A 129 15.37 -13.52 -10.08
N SER A 130 15.54 -12.62 -11.05
CA SER A 130 16.22 -11.35 -10.86
C SER A 130 15.58 -10.48 -9.77
N SER A 131 14.27 -10.59 -9.55
CA SER A 131 13.50 -9.77 -8.58
C SER A 131 13.94 -9.99 -7.14
N TYR A 132 14.60 -11.10 -6.85
CA TYR A 132 15.13 -11.40 -5.53
C TYR A 132 16.44 -10.65 -5.23
N GLN A 133 17.05 -9.97 -6.21
CA GLN A 133 18.33 -9.27 -6.00
C GLN A 133 18.24 -8.15 -4.96
N PHE A 134 17.14 -7.38 -4.92
CA PHE A 134 16.99 -6.31 -3.92
C PHE A 134 16.95 -6.86 -2.48
N LEU A 135 16.53 -8.13 -2.29
CA LEU A 135 16.50 -8.78 -0.98
C LEU A 135 17.90 -9.00 -0.40
N SER A 136 18.94 -8.99 -1.25
CA SER A 136 20.32 -9.00 -0.75
C SER A 136 20.62 -7.78 0.14
N ALA A 137 19.95 -6.65 -0.08
CA ALA A 137 20.04 -5.44 0.75
C ALA A 137 19.18 -5.52 2.02
N CYS A 138 18.23 -6.44 2.09
CA CYS A 138 17.37 -6.69 3.25
C CYS A 138 17.96 -7.76 4.21
N LYS A 139 19.22 -8.17 4.02
CA LYS A 139 19.90 -9.17 4.87
C LYS A 139 19.85 -8.73 6.34
N GLY A 140 19.28 -9.59 7.19
CA GLY A 140 19.13 -9.36 8.64
C GLY A 140 17.73 -8.95 9.09
N SER A 141 16.83 -8.57 8.18
CA SER A 141 15.44 -8.20 8.51
C SER A 141 14.46 -9.37 8.47
N PHE A 142 14.82 -10.48 7.83
CA PHE A 142 14.04 -11.71 7.78
C PHE A 142 14.76 -12.78 8.63
N GLN A 143 14.41 -12.86 9.91
CA GLN A 143 14.82 -13.95 10.82
C GLN A 143 13.61 -14.75 11.25
#